data_AF-A0A310SGM5-F1
#
_entry.id   AF-A0A310SGM5-F1
#
_cell.length_a   1.000
_cell.length_b   1.000
_cell.length_c   1.000
_cell.angle_alpha   90.00
_cell.angle_beta   90.00
_cell.angle_gamma   90.00
#
_symmetry.space_group_name_H-M   'P 1'
#
loop_
_entity.id
_entity.type
_entity.pdbx_description
1 polymer ?
#
loop_
_entity_poly.entity_id
_entity_poly.type
_entity_poly.pdbx_seq_one_letter_code
_entity_poly.pdbx_strand_id
1 'polypeptide(L)'
;MPVEASSYVFATSRVCFESVPRTEEGITTNVDIVTLTTWQGKDTVKLMPGRRRQSIQSCFDTEKWSTTGKSYVYDSSGYPLCRRTNDPKRHGISEFSNYPDRSNRSNRLSAEQLGVENCRNQQITDTSLADWLIITVIVVALLPDWRALNTKAGSRESELLIIKRKERLLYGTCLQDRVPSSSFSGQIRHGENPRVQPATVDEHFQLILEDRDVIDSEFSKVTSADLPEWFDEYLFKKGQEYYMGNLLGFGVAHITGLTAIMSVPDILEVLLYTKRSSTINLAYKRFTETLLLMYALFYSDMLDPNSKWFKALNVIRWRHANVSKRRVEQGLHGIYQKDMAITQFGFIGFIFICPERVGLVYGTREEKEGFNHFWQVTGHLLGISDRINICRKTVSETVELCRRIRKEILAKHLEEPRQEFLDLMSNITNGLWYVDFSINEDAFMHFTYDITGLKYKKPLGWYAYLNLKQREAMLYICNYAYIGWVIRMIYNCMLGLSYWLVENYPIVSYLAFGRKQAQLSLYPKI
;
A
#
# COMPACT_ATOMS: atom_id res chain seq x y z
N MET A 1 -48.77 -19.64 1.02
CA MET A 1 -48.04 -19.22 -0.20
C MET A 1 -48.18 -17.72 -0.36
N PRO A 2 -47.14 -16.97 -0.75
CA PRO A 2 -45.77 -17.05 -0.21
C PRO A 2 -45.19 -15.60 -0.05
N VAL A 3 -44.01 -15.24 0.49
CA VAL A 3 -42.82 -15.90 1.06
C VAL A 3 -42.25 -14.93 2.12
N GLU A 4 -41.92 -15.42 3.32
CA GLU A 4 -40.96 -14.80 4.25
C GLU A 4 -39.56 -15.34 3.96
N ALA A 5 -38.56 -14.47 3.80
CA ALA A 5 -37.17 -14.86 3.62
C ALA A 5 -36.46 -14.96 4.98
N SER A 6 -36.24 -16.19 5.43
CA SER A 6 -35.43 -16.55 6.60
C SER A 6 -33.93 -16.41 6.29
N SER A 7 -33.23 -15.82 7.26
CA SER A 7 -31.79 -15.57 7.31
C SER A 7 -30.96 -16.86 7.40
N TYR A 8 -30.01 -17.04 6.48
CA TYR A 8 -28.91 -18.00 6.63
C TYR A 8 -27.68 -17.29 7.22
N VAL A 9 -27.29 -17.70 8.42
CA VAL A 9 -26.04 -17.32 9.09
C VAL A 9 -25.00 -18.41 8.79
N PHE A 10 -23.97 -18.08 8.02
CA PHE A 10 -22.77 -18.92 7.91
C PHE A 10 -21.79 -18.52 9.02
N ALA A 11 -21.62 -19.41 10.00
CA ALA A 11 -20.56 -19.30 11.00
C ALA A 11 -19.32 -20.05 10.49
N THR A 12 -18.22 -19.33 10.25
CA THR A 12 -16.90 -19.92 10.03
C THR A 12 -16.10 -19.82 11.33
N SER A 13 -16.06 -20.90 12.09
CA SER A 13 -15.21 -21.05 13.27
C SER A 13 -13.81 -21.56 12.86
N ARG A 14 -12.75 -20.83 13.21
CA ARG A 14 -11.38 -21.35 13.21
C ARG A 14 -11.18 -22.20 14.45
N VAL A 15 -10.84 -23.48 14.27
CA VAL A 15 -10.37 -24.37 15.35
C VAL A 15 -8.93 -23.99 15.69
N CYS A 16 -8.69 -23.57 16.93
CA CYS A 16 -7.33 -23.43 17.48
C CYS A 16 -6.87 -24.80 17.98
N PHE A 17 -5.71 -25.27 17.52
CA PHE A 17 -5.03 -26.42 18.14
C PHE A 17 -3.99 -25.89 19.13
N GLU A 18 -4.27 -26.02 20.42
CA GLU A 18 -3.25 -25.96 21.47
C GLU A 18 -2.49 -27.30 21.48
N SER A 19 -1.17 -27.24 21.35
CA SER A 19 -0.29 -28.39 21.43
C SER A 19 -0.07 -28.79 22.90
N VAL A 20 -0.66 -29.91 23.33
CA VAL A 20 -0.31 -30.61 24.57
C VAL A 20 0.78 -31.66 24.25
N PRO A 21 1.84 -31.84 25.07
CA PRO A 21 2.89 -32.81 24.78
C PRO A 21 2.37 -34.25 24.97
N ARG A 22 2.64 -35.14 24.00
CA ARG A 22 2.37 -36.57 24.11
C ARG A 22 3.53 -37.28 24.82
N THR A 23 3.23 -37.92 25.94
CA THR A 23 3.95 -39.10 26.44
C THR A 23 3.58 -40.31 25.59
N GLU A 24 4.60 -41.09 25.21
CA GLU A 24 4.47 -42.35 24.48
C GLU A 24 3.91 -43.44 25.39
N GLU A 25 2.86 -44.14 24.94
CA GLU A 25 2.57 -45.51 25.32
C GLU A 25 1.68 -46.14 24.22
N GLY A 26 2.14 -47.25 23.65
CA GLY A 26 1.47 -47.93 22.54
C GLY A 26 0.42 -48.92 23.00
N ILE A 27 -0.67 -49.07 22.23
CA ILE A 27 -1.53 -50.27 22.17
C ILE A 27 -2.13 -50.34 20.75
N THR A 28 -2.01 -51.51 20.13
CA THR A 28 -2.70 -51.95 18.91
C THR A 28 -4.10 -52.47 19.24
N THR A 29 -5.13 -52.14 18.44
CA THR A 29 -5.99 -53.07 17.66
C THR A 29 -7.32 -52.45 17.20
N ASN A 30 -7.70 -52.86 15.98
CA ASN A 30 -9.02 -53.08 15.37
C ASN A 30 -10.07 -51.95 15.22
N VAL A 31 -10.52 -51.90 13.96
CA VAL A 31 -11.66 -51.20 13.39
C VAL A 31 -12.95 -51.83 13.93
N ASP A 32 -13.84 -51.03 14.51
CA ASP A 32 -15.30 -51.14 14.35
C ASP A 32 -16.00 -49.89 14.92
N ILE A 33 -16.84 -49.28 14.08
CA ILE A 33 -18.08 -48.53 14.39
C ILE A 33 -18.03 -47.48 15.53
N VAL A 34 -18.03 -46.19 15.17
CA VAL A 34 -18.45 -45.10 16.07
C VAL A 34 -19.79 -44.53 15.59
N THR A 35 -20.81 -44.75 16.41
CA THR A 35 -22.17 -44.21 16.29
C THR A 35 -22.18 -42.75 16.75
N LEU A 36 -22.66 -41.83 15.90
CA LEU A 36 -23.03 -40.48 16.32
C LEU A 36 -24.52 -40.44 16.62
N THR A 37 -24.86 -40.33 17.91
CA THR A 37 -26.21 -40.04 18.41
C THR A 37 -26.44 -38.54 18.41
N THR A 38 -27.25 -38.04 17.49
CA THR A 38 -27.81 -36.67 17.58
C THR A 38 -29.22 -36.73 18.16
N TRP A 39 -29.43 -35.92 19.19
CA TRP A 39 -30.70 -35.72 19.87
C TRP A 39 -31.68 -34.97 18.95
N GLN A 40 -32.49 -35.71 18.21
CA GLN A 40 -33.91 -35.43 17.92
C GLN A 40 -34.41 -36.57 17.03
N GLY A 41 -35.23 -37.45 17.61
CA GLY A 41 -35.85 -38.55 16.88
C GLY A 41 -36.86 -38.04 15.87
N LYS A 42 -36.77 -38.51 14.62
CA LYS A 42 -37.64 -39.54 14.06
C LYS A 42 -37.20 -39.82 12.61
N ASP A 43 -37.39 -41.08 12.23
CA ASP A 43 -37.27 -41.67 10.89
C ASP A 43 -35.87 -42.11 10.42
N THR A 44 -35.55 -43.36 10.79
CA THR A 44 -34.56 -44.23 10.16
C THR A 44 -35.03 -44.71 8.78
N VAL A 45 -34.19 -44.56 7.75
CA VAL A 45 -34.24 -45.39 6.54
C VAL A 45 -32.85 -45.95 6.24
N LYS A 46 -32.77 -47.28 6.18
CA LYS A 46 -31.58 -48.08 5.84
C LYS A 46 -31.30 -48.02 4.33
N LEU A 47 -30.03 -47.92 3.93
CA LEU A 47 -29.58 -48.32 2.59
C LEU A 47 -28.51 -49.43 2.70
N MET A 48 -28.82 -50.56 2.08
CA MET A 48 -27.96 -51.75 1.94
C MET A 48 -26.97 -51.59 0.76
N PRO A 49 -25.85 -52.35 0.72
CA PRO A 49 -24.79 -52.21 -0.28
C PRO A 49 -24.91 -53.17 -1.49
N GLY A 50 -24.42 -52.73 -2.66
CA GLY A 50 -24.17 -53.51 -3.88
C GLY A 50 -24.35 -52.63 -5.13
N ARG A 51 -23.54 -52.63 -6.20
CA ARG A 51 -22.62 -53.59 -6.83
C ARG A 51 -21.48 -52.87 -7.59
N ARG A 52 -20.41 -53.61 -7.91
CA ARG A 52 -19.27 -53.25 -8.77
C ARG A 52 -19.54 -53.39 -10.29
N ARG A 53 -18.66 -52.72 -11.08
CA ARG A 53 -18.24 -52.89 -12.50
C ARG A 53 -19.17 -52.23 -13.56
N GLN A 54 -18.71 -51.52 -14.59
CA GLN A 54 -17.66 -51.81 -15.60
C GLN A 54 -17.00 -50.55 -16.20
N SER A 55 -15.81 -50.76 -16.78
CA SER A 55 -14.99 -49.87 -17.61
C SER A 55 -15.57 -49.61 -19.01
N ILE A 56 -15.34 -48.41 -19.56
CA ILE A 56 -15.27 -48.16 -21.01
C ILE A 56 -14.05 -47.29 -21.31
N GLN A 57 -13.30 -47.70 -22.32
CA GLN A 57 -12.11 -47.06 -22.88
C GLN A 57 -12.37 -46.77 -24.36
N SER A 58 -12.10 -45.54 -24.82
CA SER A 58 -11.85 -45.18 -26.23
C SER A 58 -11.29 -43.76 -26.27
N CYS A 59 -9.99 -43.58 -26.60
CA CYS A 59 -9.48 -43.14 -27.92
C CYS A 59 -9.85 -41.67 -28.27
N PHE A 60 -8.89 -40.74 -28.25
CA PHE A 60 -8.21 -40.23 -29.46
C PHE A 60 -7.27 -39.04 -29.16
N ASP A 61 -6.06 -39.19 -29.70
CA ASP A 61 -5.08 -38.24 -30.26
C ASP A 61 -4.43 -37.09 -29.48
N THR A 62 -3.11 -37.28 -29.39
CA THR A 62 -2.03 -36.31 -29.26
C THR A 62 -1.88 -35.44 -30.52
N GLU A 63 -1.85 -34.12 -30.35
CA GLU A 63 -1.12 -33.22 -31.26
C GLU A 63 -0.02 -32.46 -30.52
N LYS A 64 1.20 -32.63 -31.03
CA LYS A 64 2.41 -31.87 -30.69
C LYS A 64 2.31 -30.46 -31.26
N TRP A 65 2.67 -29.44 -30.48
CA TRP A 65 3.24 -28.21 -31.04
C TRP A 65 4.55 -27.83 -30.35
N SER A 66 5.54 -27.58 -31.20
CA SER A 66 6.95 -27.37 -30.96
C SER A 66 7.30 -25.97 -30.44
N THR A 67 8.32 -25.94 -29.61
CA THR A 67 9.09 -24.78 -29.16
C THR A 67 9.69 -23.97 -30.31
N THR A 68 9.47 -22.66 -30.31
CA THR A 68 10.37 -21.68 -30.96
C THR A 68 10.80 -20.65 -29.93
N GLY A 69 11.99 -20.85 -29.37
CA GLY A 69 12.65 -19.87 -28.51
C GLY A 69 13.29 -18.77 -29.34
N LYS A 70 13.03 -17.51 -28.98
CA LYS A 70 13.87 -16.36 -29.33
C LYS A 70 14.49 -15.83 -28.02
N SER A 71 15.80 -15.99 -27.88
CA SER A 71 16.59 -15.34 -26.83
C SER A 71 16.96 -13.91 -27.27
N TYR A 72 16.77 -12.94 -26.37
CA TYR A 72 17.30 -11.58 -26.53
C TYR A 72 18.41 -11.37 -25.50
N VAL A 73 19.57 -10.92 -25.96
CA VAL A 73 20.71 -10.55 -25.11
C VAL A 73 20.66 -9.04 -24.89
N TYR A 74 20.72 -8.61 -23.63
CA TYR A 74 20.76 -7.22 -23.19
C TYR A 74 22.18 -6.88 -22.70
N ASP A 75 22.61 -5.62 -22.83
CA ASP A 75 23.83 -5.16 -22.17
C ASP A 75 23.60 -4.82 -20.67
N SER A 76 24.67 -4.53 -19.94
CA SER A 76 24.68 -4.25 -18.49
C SER A 76 23.93 -2.96 -18.07
N SER A 77 23.31 -2.27 -19.02
CA SER A 77 22.53 -1.04 -18.83
C SER A 77 21.10 -1.14 -19.38
N GLY A 78 20.68 -2.31 -19.90
CA GLY A 78 19.27 -2.67 -20.06
C GLY A 78 18.53 -2.14 -21.30
N TYR A 79 19.22 -1.73 -22.37
CA TYR A 79 18.58 -1.32 -23.63
C TYR A 79 18.72 -2.38 -24.74
N PRO A 80 17.72 -2.56 -25.64
CA PRO A 80 17.81 -3.50 -26.75
C PRO A 80 18.66 -2.94 -27.91
N LEU A 81 19.67 -3.69 -28.37
CA LEU A 81 20.50 -3.33 -29.53
C LEU A 81 19.73 -3.53 -30.86
N CYS A 82 19.50 -2.45 -31.60
CA CYS A 82 19.01 -2.50 -32.98
C CYS A 82 20.06 -3.09 -33.93
N ARG A 83 19.75 -4.19 -34.62
CA ARG A 83 20.58 -4.77 -35.68
C ARG A 83 20.45 -3.95 -36.98
N ARG A 84 21.52 -3.24 -37.37
CA ARG A 84 21.74 -2.86 -38.78
C ARG A 84 22.41 -4.04 -39.48
N THR A 85 21.85 -4.43 -40.62
CA THR A 85 22.46 -5.33 -41.60
C THR A 85 23.73 -4.71 -42.17
N ASN A 86 24.82 -5.48 -42.24
CA ASN A 86 25.73 -5.56 -43.38
C ASN A 86 26.76 -6.67 -43.19
N ASP A 87 26.94 -7.44 -44.27
CA ASP A 87 27.98 -8.44 -44.55
C ASP A 87 29.40 -7.91 -44.20
N PRO A 88 30.39 -8.76 -43.84
CA PRO A 88 31.26 -9.25 -44.92
C PRO A 88 31.96 -10.62 -44.73
N LYS A 89 32.46 -11.08 -45.88
CA LYS A 89 33.43 -12.15 -46.16
C LYS A 89 34.81 -11.95 -45.50
N ARG A 90 35.43 -13.09 -45.15
CA ARG A 90 36.84 -13.55 -45.27
C ARG A 90 38.03 -12.68 -44.79
N HIS A 91 39.02 -13.45 -44.28
CA HIS A 91 40.43 -13.18 -43.94
C HIS A 91 40.65 -12.61 -42.54
N GLY A 92 41.54 -13.11 -41.67
CA GLY A 92 42.56 -14.16 -41.74
C GLY A 92 43.58 -13.90 -40.61
N ILE A 93 44.29 -14.97 -40.17
CA ILE A 93 45.64 -14.95 -39.53
C ILE A 93 45.66 -14.55 -38.02
N SER A 94 45.77 -15.54 -37.11
CA SER A 94 46.99 -16.02 -36.37
C SER A 94 47.39 -15.07 -35.21
N GLU A 95 47.92 -15.46 -34.04
CA GLU A 95 48.49 -16.69 -33.47
C GLU A 95 48.76 -16.46 -31.96
N PHE A 96 49.29 -17.48 -31.25
CA PHE A 96 49.76 -17.56 -29.83
C PHE A 96 48.70 -17.94 -28.78
N SER A 97 48.45 -19.22 -28.51
CA SER A 97 49.26 -20.24 -27.78
C SER A 97 49.40 -20.00 -26.26
N ASN A 98 48.67 -20.78 -25.46
CA ASN A 98 49.25 -21.76 -24.54
C ASN A 98 48.17 -22.63 -23.87
N TYR A 99 48.38 -23.95 -23.98
CA TYR A 99 47.65 -25.07 -23.39
C TYR A 99 48.00 -25.22 -21.87
N PRO A 100 47.28 -26.00 -21.04
CA PRO A 100 46.99 -27.42 -21.30
C PRO A 100 45.58 -27.94 -20.96
N ASP A 101 45.03 -28.68 -21.94
CA ASP A 101 44.44 -30.01 -21.90
C ASP A 101 43.92 -30.57 -20.55
N ARG A 102 42.61 -30.92 -20.53
CA ARG A 102 42.17 -32.26 -20.12
C ARG A 102 40.74 -32.57 -20.57
N SER A 103 40.67 -33.59 -21.41
CA SER A 103 39.57 -34.51 -21.66
C SER A 103 38.57 -34.71 -20.51
N ASN A 104 37.27 -34.74 -20.84
CA ASN A 104 36.45 -35.91 -20.49
C ASN A 104 35.18 -36.04 -21.34
N ARG A 105 35.12 -37.15 -22.07
CA ARG A 105 33.92 -37.75 -22.65
C ARG A 105 33.22 -38.56 -21.57
N SER A 106 31.89 -38.44 -21.55
CA SER A 106 30.89 -39.48 -21.25
C SER A 106 31.17 -40.49 -20.14
N ASN A 107 30.31 -40.51 -19.12
CA ASN A 107 29.58 -41.73 -18.79
C ASN A 107 28.23 -41.44 -18.12
N ARG A 108 27.21 -42.12 -18.66
CA ARG A 108 25.91 -42.41 -18.02
C ARG A 108 26.13 -43.04 -16.66
N LEU A 109 25.24 -42.75 -15.71
CA LEU A 109 24.64 -43.65 -14.71
C LEU A 109 23.53 -42.81 -14.03
N SER A 110 22.28 -42.97 -14.48
CA SER A 110 21.24 -43.81 -13.87
C SER A 110 20.57 -43.15 -12.66
N ALA A 111 19.31 -42.79 -12.89
CA ALA A 111 18.36 -42.38 -11.89
C ALA A 111 18.12 -43.49 -10.87
N GLU A 112 18.38 -43.22 -9.60
CA GLU A 112 17.75 -43.85 -8.44
C GLU A 112 18.37 -43.24 -7.18
N GLN A 113 17.70 -42.25 -6.59
CA GLN A 113 17.70 -41.88 -5.17
C GLN A 113 17.04 -40.51 -4.99
N LEU A 114 15.72 -40.48 -5.17
CA LEU A 114 14.87 -39.50 -4.51
C LEU A 114 13.76 -40.32 -3.86
N GLY A 115 13.84 -40.44 -2.54
CA GLY A 115 12.84 -41.09 -1.71
C GLY A 115 11.51 -40.40 -1.89
N VAL A 116 10.59 -41.12 -2.53
CA VAL A 116 9.18 -40.76 -2.62
C VAL A 116 8.53 -41.28 -1.35
N GLU A 117 8.32 -40.40 -0.37
CA GLU A 117 7.33 -40.66 0.68
C GLU A 117 5.99 -40.00 0.31
N ASN A 118 4.97 -40.84 0.38
CA ASN A 118 3.58 -40.63 0.00
C ASN A 118 2.94 -39.38 0.63
N CYS A 119 2.67 -38.34 -0.16
CA CYS A 119 1.62 -37.38 0.14
C CYS A 119 0.26 -37.98 -0.24
N ARG A 120 -0.47 -38.48 0.77
CA ARG A 120 -1.90 -38.76 0.65
C ARG A 120 -2.66 -37.49 0.28
N ASN A 121 -3.54 -37.62 -0.71
CA ASN A 121 -4.57 -36.65 -1.08
C ASN A 121 -5.26 -36.07 0.17
N GLN A 122 -5.04 -34.79 0.43
CA GLN A 122 -5.94 -33.98 1.24
C GLN A 122 -6.60 -32.99 0.28
N GLN A 123 -7.84 -33.31 -0.07
CA GLN A 123 -8.74 -32.45 -0.83
C GLN A 123 -9.03 -31.23 0.06
N ILE A 124 -8.31 -30.14 -0.17
CA ILE A 124 -8.55 -28.84 0.49
C ILE A 124 -9.22 -27.97 -0.56
N THR A 125 -10.39 -27.46 -0.20
CA THR A 125 -11.32 -26.73 -1.04
C THR A 125 -10.74 -25.39 -1.50
N ASP A 126 -10.45 -25.30 -2.80
CA ASP A 126 -10.33 -24.05 -3.55
C ASP A 126 -11.60 -23.21 -3.37
N THR A 127 -11.52 -22.13 -2.61
CA THR A 127 -12.63 -21.17 -2.43
C THR A 127 -12.18 -19.73 -2.71
N SER A 128 -10.99 -19.30 -2.29
CA SER A 128 -10.66 -17.86 -2.34
C SER A 128 -10.49 -17.22 -3.74
N LEU A 129 -10.00 -17.95 -4.74
CA LEU A 129 -9.79 -17.38 -6.09
C LEU A 129 -11.11 -17.24 -6.86
N ALA A 130 -12.00 -18.22 -6.67
CA ALA A 130 -13.38 -18.15 -7.14
C ALA A 130 -14.13 -17.06 -6.39
N ASP A 131 -13.98 -16.93 -5.07
CA ASP A 131 -14.65 -15.92 -4.27
C ASP A 131 -14.27 -14.49 -4.68
N TRP A 132 -13.01 -14.22 -5.05
CA TRP A 132 -12.60 -12.90 -5.53
C TRP A 132 -13.09 -12.57 -6.94
N LEU A 133 -13.04 -13.53 -7.87
CA LEU A 133 -13.63 -13.37 -9.20
C LEU A 133 -15.15 -13.20 -9.11
N ILE A 134 -15.81 -13.96 -8.22
CA ILE A 134 -17.24 -13.90 -7.97
C ILE A 134 -17.63 -12.59 -7.30
N ILE A 135 -16.91 -12.10 -6.28
CA ILE A 135 -17.16 -10.79 -5.67
C ILE A 135 -16.92 -9.67 -6.68
N THR A 136 -15.85 -9.75 -7.49
CA THR A 136 -15.57 -8.75 -8.53
C THR A 136 -16.67 -8.72 -9.60
N VAL A 137 -17.14 -9.89 -10.05
CA VAL A 137 -18.22 -10.02 -11.03
C VAL A 137 -19.57 -9.60 -10.44
N ILE A 138 -19.86 -9.95 -9.18
CA ILE A 138 -21.10 -9.55 -8.48
C ILE A 138 -21.14 -8.04 -8.24
N VAL A 139 -20.02 -7.43 -7.82
CA VAL A 139 -19.95 -5.97 -7.61
C VAL A 139 -20.10 -5.22 -8.93
N VAL A 140 -19.54 -5.73 -10.04
CA VAL A 140 -19.71 -5.14 -11.38
C VAL A 140 -21.14 -5.33 -11.90
N ALA A 141 -21.81 -6.45 -11.58
CA ALA A 141 -23.16 -6.77 -12.04
C ALA A 141 -24.28 -6.10 -11.21
N LEU A 142 -24.01 -5.71 -9.96
CA LEU A 142 -25.02 -5.16 -9.04
C LEU A 142 -25.01 -3.63 -8.91
N LEU A 143 -24.15 -2.90 -9.65
CA LEU A 143 -24.14 -1.44 -9.61
C LEU A 143 -25.10 -0.85 -10.67
N PRO A 144 -26.21 -0.18 -10.28
CA PRO A 144 -26.88 0.76 -11.16
C PRO A 144 -25.97 1.96 -11.39
N ASP A 145 -26.13 2.57 -12.57
CA ASP A 145 -25.39 3.72 -13.10
C ASP A 145 -24.88 4.72 -12.02
N TRP A 146 -23.63 4.54 -11.60
CA TRP A 146 -23.01 5.26 -10.46
C TRP A 146 -22.79 6.76 -10.72
N ARG A 147 -22.97 7.25 -11.96
CA ARG A 147 -22.95 8.68 -12.29
C ARG A 147 -23.94 9.51 -11.45
N ALA A 148 -25.00 8.89 -10.93
CA ALA A 148 -26.00 9.55 -10.09
C ALA A 148 -25.57 9.78 -8.63
N LEU A 149 -24.57 9.06 -8.11
CA LEU A 149 -24.10 9.20 -6.72
C LEU A 149 -23.00 10.27 -6.58
N ASN A 150 -22.18 10.48 -7.62
CA ASN A 150 -21.18 11.56 -7.66
C ASN A 150 -21.78 12.96 -7.99
N THR A 151 -23.01 13.02 -8.50
CA THR A 151 -23.65 14.29 -8.91
C THR A 151 -24.45 14.98 -7.81
N LYS A 152 -24.61 14.36 -6.64
CA LYS A 152 -25.27 15.01 -5.47
C LYS A 152 -24.29 15.65 -4.47
N ALA A 153 -22.99 15.59 -4.72
CA ALA A 153 -21.95 16.20 -3.87
C ALA A 153 -21.24 17.41 -4.51
N GLY A 154 -21.78 17.98 -5.59
CA GLY A 154 -21.30 19.22 -6.20
C GLY A 154 -22.48 19.99 -6.76
N SER A 155 -22.67 21.23 -6.31
CA SER A 155 -23.80 22.06 -6.73
C SER A 155 -23.81 22.20 -8.25
N ARG A 156 -24.99 22.00 -8.86
CA ARG A 156 -25.26 22.37 -10.26
C ARG A 156 -25.18 23.89 -10.51
N GLU A 157 -24.93 24.70 -9.49
CA GLU A 157 -24.81 26.16 -9.62
C GLU A 157 -23.41 26.59 -10.10
N SER A 158 -22.35 25.84 -9.79
CA SER A 158 -20.98 26.17 -10.19
C SER A 158 -20.73 25.98 -11.70
N GLU A 159 -21.32 24.98 -12.35
CA GLU A 159 -21.18 24.77 -13.80
C GLU A 159 -21.95 25.82 -14.61
N LEU A 160 -23.15 26.23 -14.15
CA LEU A 160 -23.95 27.27 -14.79
C LEU A 160 -23.30 28.67 -14.67
N LEU A 161 -22.57 28.94 -13.59
CA LEU A 161 -21.78 30.17 -13.40
C LEU A 161 -20.52 30.20 -14.28
N ILE A 162 -19.85 29.06 -14.49
CA ILE A 162 -18.68 28.97 -15.38
C ILE A 162 -19.08 29.09 -16.85
N ILE A 163 -20.22 28.51 -17.26
CA ILE A 163 -20.76 28.64 -18.61
C ILE A 163 -21.21 30.09 -18.89
N LYS A 164 -21.92 30.73 -17.96
CA LYS A 164 -22.31 32.16 -18.09
C LYS A 164 -21.12 33.12 -18.10
N ARG A 165 -19.97 32.75 -17.50
CA ARG A 165 -18.74 33.57 -17.51
C ARG A 165 -17.94 33.39 -18.80
N LYS A 166 -18.03 32.24 -19.47
CA LYS A 166 -17.43 32.00 -20.80
C LYS A 166 -18.22 32.66 -21.93
N GLU A 167 -19.55 32.69 -21.87
CA GLU A 167 -20.37 33.40 -22.88
C GLU A 167 -20.15 34.92 -22.87
N ARG A 168 -19.87 35.50 -21.69
CA ARG A 168 -19.60 36.94 -21.54
C ARG A 168 -18.21 37.38 -22.04
N LEU A 169 -17.32 36.43 -22.32
CA LEU A 169 -15.97 36.68 -22.88
C LEU A 169 -15.89 36.46 -24.41
N LEU A 170 -16.90 35.82 -25.01
CA LEU A 170 -16.93 35.51 -26.44
C LEU A 170 -17.70 36.54 -27.29
N TYR A 171 -18.47 37.45 -26.67
CA TYR A 171 -19.15 38.55 -27.34
C TYR A 171 -18.76 39.89 -26.72
N GLY A 172 -17.60 40.41 -27.15
CA GLY A 172 -17.12 41.74 -26.81
C GLY A 172 -16.19 42.24 -27.92
N THR A 173 -16.80 42.70 -29.00
CA THR A 173 -16.14 43.23 -30.21
C THR A 173 -15.31 44.48 -29.93
N CYS A 174 -14.16 44.52 -30.62
CA CYS A 174 -13.29 45.65 -30.98
C CYS A 174 -13.76 47.06 -30.61
N LEU A 175 -12.88 47.80 -29.93
CA LEU A 175 -12.66 49.23 -30.16
C LEU A 175 -11.17 49.55 -29.95
N GLN A 176 -10.58 50.11 -31.01
CA GLN A 176 -9.22 50.63 -31.10
C GLN A 176 -9.05 51.93 -30.30
N ASP A 177 -7.78 52.22 -30.00
CA ASP A 177 -7.18 53.53 -29.71
C ASP A 177 -7.34 54.15 -28.31
N ARG A 178 -6.25 54.13 -27.52
CA ARG A 178 -5.30 55.25 -27.31
C ARG A 178 -4.50 55.03 -26.03
N VAL A 179 -3.18 55.02 -26.19
CA VAL A 179 -2.20 55.15 -25.09
C VAL A 179 -2.25 56.58 -24.55
N PRO A 180 -2.22 56.76 -23.22
CA PRO A 180 -1.38 57.81 -22.65
C PRO A 180 -0.38 57.21 -21.66
N SER A 181 0.88 57.52 -21.93
CA SER A 181 2.02 57.37 -21.05
C SER A 181 1.77 58.03 -19.69
N SER A 182 1.78 57.24 -18.61
CA SER A 182 2.17 57.73 -17.29
C SER A 182 3.03 56.66 -16.63
N SER A 183 4.24 57.10 -16.30
CA SER A 183 5.31 56.34 -15.66
C SER A 183 4.90 55.92 -14.24
N PHE A 184 4.77 54.62 -14.01
CA PHE A 184 4.88 54.05 -12.67
C PHE A 184 5.81 52.84 -12.74
N SER A 185 7.07 53.06 -12.39
CA SER A 185 8.07 52.01 -12.23
C SER A 185 7.76 51.18 -10.99
N GLY A 186 6.81 50.25 -11.10
CA GLY A 186 6.61 49.18 -10.13
C GLY A 186 7.35 47.93 -10.59
N GLN A 187 8.57 47.73 -10.10
CA GLN A 187 9.20 46.41 -10.15
C GLN A 187 8.24 45.39 -9.55
N ILE A 188 7.79 44.42 -10.34
CA ILE A 188 7.21 43.19 -9.83
C ILE A 188 8.32 42.49 -9.05
N ARG A 189 8.38 42.71 -7.74
CA ARG A 189 9.17 41.87 -6.85
C ARG A 189 8.46 40.53 -6.77
N HIS A 190 8.95 39.55 -7.53
CA HIS A 190 8.84 38.17 -7.10
C HIS A 190 9.43 38.12 -5.69
N GLY A 191 8.57 37.92 -4.69
CA GLY A 191 9.01 37.76 -3.30
C GLY A 191 9.89 36.53 -3.22
N GLU A 192 11.20 36.72 -3.12
CA GLU A 192 12.12 35.70 -2.63
C GLU A 192 11.76 35.44 -1.17
N ASN A 193 11.03 34.35 -0.92
CA ASN A 193 10.85 33.81 0.41
C ASN A 193 12.25 33.50 0.98
N PRO A 194 12.66 34.01 2.15
CA PRO A 194 13.93 33.61 2.76
C PRO A 194 13.99 32.08 2.81
N ARG A 195 15.08 31.49 2.30
CA ARG A 195 15.21 30.02 2.22
C ARG A 195 15.16 29.43 3.62
N VAL A 196 13.98 28.96 4.04
CA VAL A 196 13.79 28.33 5.37
C VAL A 196 14.47 26.95 5.42
N GLN A 197 14.56 26.27 4.27
CA GLN A 197 15.26 25.00 4.11
C GLN A 197 16.72 25.20 3.69
N PRO A 198 17.61 24.26 4.06
CA PRO A 198 19.02 24.30 3.65
C PRO A 198 19.20 24.34 2.13
N ALA A 199 20.27 24.99 1.68
CA ALA A 199 20.50 25.26 0.27
C ALA A 199 20.70 23.96 -0.53
N THR A 200 21.37 22.96 0.07
CA THR A 200 21.64 21.68 -0.58
C THR A 200 20.82 20.54 0.04
N VAL A 201 20.68 19.44 -0.71
CA VAL A 201 20.09 18.19 -0.19
C VAL A 201 20.98 17.60 0.91
N ASP A 202 22.30 17.77 0.80
CA ASP A 202 23.24 17.19 1.75
C ASP A 202 23.20 17.86 3.12
N GLU A 203 23.17 19.19 3.15
CA GLU A 203 22.98 19.95 4.38
C GLU A 203 21.63 19.62 5.04
N HIS A 204 20.58 19.46 4.23
CA HIS A 204 19.26 19.11 4.75
C HIS A 204 19.23 17.69 5.31
N PHE A 205 19.85 16.73 4.63
CA PHE A 205 19.98 15.39 5.17
C PHE A 205 20.78 15.38 6.48
N GLN A 206 21.87 16.14 6.56
CA GLN A 206 22.65 16.25 7.79
C GLN A 206 21.86 16.88 8.93
N LEU A 207 21.08 17.93 8.64
CA LEU A 207 20.15 18.53 9.59
C LEU A 207 19.16 17.49 10.14
N ILE A 208 18.60 16.61 9.30
CA ILE A 208 17.71 15.54 9.76
C ILE A 208 18.41 14.57 10.71
N LEU A 209 19.68 14.23 10.47
CA LEU A 209 20.44 13.32 11.34
C LEU A 209 20.79 13.94 12.69
N GLU A 210 21.13 15.23 12.70
CA GLU A 210 21.62 15.95 13.88
C GLU A 210 20.50 16.52 14.75
N ASP A 211 19.34 16.83 14.17
CA ASP A 211 18.23 17.45 14.88
C ASP A 211 17.75 16.61 16.07
N ARG A 212 17.60 17.28 17.22
CA ARG A 212 17.10 16.71 18.48
C ARG A 212 16.02 17.60 19.08
N ASP A 213 15.42 18.46 18.27
CA ASP A 213 14.37 19.34 18.73
C ASP A 213 13.09 18.52 18.94
N VAL A 214 12.43 18.73 20.08
CA VAL A 214 11.17 18.07 20.39
C VAL A 214 10.04 18.88 19.76
N ILE A 215 9.01 18.19 19.24
CA ILE A 215 7.79 18.86 18.78
C ILE A 215 7.11 19.61 19.92
N ASP A 216 6.28 20.60 19.59
CA ASP A 216 5.47 21.30 20.59
C ASP A 216 4.58 20.30 21.34
N SER A 217 4.76 20.22 22.67
CA SER A 217 3.98 19.35 23.54
C SER A 217 2.62 19.93 23.90
N GLU A 218 2.41 21.23 23.69
CA GLU A 218 1.12 21.88 23.89
C GLU A 218 0.32 21.87 22.58
N PHE A 219 -0.85 21.23 22.63
CA PHE A 219 -1.72 21.16 21.46
C PHE A 219 -2.36 22.52 21.18
N SER A 220 -2.04 23.08 20.01
CA SER A 220 -2.76 24.20 19.41
C SER A 220 -3.65 23.72 18.26
N LYS A 221 -4.91 24.15 18.27
CA LYS A 221 -5.86 23.82 17.20
C LYS A 221 -5.51 24.60 15.93
N VAL A 222 -5.36 23.89 14.84
CA VAL A 222 -5.08 24.42 13.50
C VAL A 222 -6.38 24.73 12.76
N THR A 223 -6.39 25.85 12.07
CA THR A 223 -7.49 26.39 11.27
C THR A 223 -6.98 26.87 9.91
N SER A 224 -7.88 27.35 9.06
CA SER A 224 -7.51 27.96 7.78
C SER A 224 -6.66 29.24 7.92
N ALA A 225 -6.67 29.89 9.08
CA ALA A 225 -5.84 31.06 9.35
C ALA A 225 -4.35 30.70 9.51
N ASP A 226 -4.04 29.44 9.79
CA ASP A 226 -2.68 28.93 10.00
C ASP A 226 -2.02 28.44 8.69
N LEU A 227 -2.68 28.65 7.54
CA LEU A 227 -2.12 28.28 6.25
C LEU A 227 -0.87 29.12 5.95
N PRO A 228 0.21 28.50 5.43
CA PRO A 228 1.42 29.23 5.12
C PRO A 228 1.19 30.21 3.97
N GLU A 229 1.93 31.32 3.96
CA GLU A 229 1.84 32.35 2.89
C GLU A 229 2.13 31.79 1.49
N TRP A 230 2.94 30.73 1.43
CA TRP A 230 3.30 30.02 0.19
C TRP A 230 2.29 28.93 -0.21
N PHE A 231 1.13 28.86 0.44
CA PHE A 231 0.08 27.91 0.10
C PHE A 231 -0.51 28.16 -1.30
N ASP A 232 -0.28 27.20 -2.19
CA ASP A 232 -0.95 27.09 -3.49
C ASP A 232 -2.12 26.09 -3.44
N GLU A 233 -3.35 26.60 -3.55
CA GLU A 233 -4.58 25.79 -3.52
C GLU A 233 -4.68 24.83 -4.71
N TYR A 234 -4.24 25.27 -5.89
CA TYR A 234 -4.35 24.48 -7.11
C TYR A 234 -3.45 23.25 -7.03
N LEU A 235 -2.19 23.45 -6.66
CA LEU A 235 -1.23 22.35 -6.46
C LEU A 235 -1.72 21.41 -5.36
N PHE A 236 -2.25 21.95 -4.26
CA PHE A 236 -2.77 21.13 -3.16
C PHE A 236 -3.90 20.19 -3.63
N LYS A 237 -4.88 20.73 -4.37
CA LYS A 237 -5.97 19.94 -4.96
C LYS A 237 -5.48 18.93 -6.00
N LYS A 238 -4.48 19.28 -6.80
CA LYS A 238 -3.84 18.35 -7.73
C LYS A 238 -3.20 17.16 -7.01
N GLY A 239 -2.57 17.38 -5.87
CA GLY A 239 -2.07 16.31 -5.00
C GLY A 239 -3.19 15.38 -4.49
N GLN A 240 -4.34 15.95 -4.11
CA GLN A 240 -5.52 15.19 -3.71
C GLN A 240 -6.09 14.34 -4.85
N GLU A 241 -6.27 14.92 -6.04
CA GLU A 241 -6.73 14.23 -7.24
C GLU A 241 -5.80 13.07 -7.60
N TYR A 242 -4.48 13.28 -7.53
CA TYR A 242 -3.49 12.26 -7.84
C TYR A 242 -3.61 11.04 -6.92
N TYR A 243 -3.76 11.28 -5.61
CA TYR A 243 -4.00 10.22 -4.63
C TYR A 243 -5.31 9.48 -4.91
N MET A 244 -6.41 10.21 -5.08
CA MET A 244 -7.74 9.64 -5.28
C MET A 244 -7.86 8.85 -6.59
N GLY A 245 -7.06 9.19 -7.60
CA GLY A 245 -6.94 8.45 -8.85
C GLY A 245 -6.16 7.13 -8.75
N ASN A 246 -5.42 6.90 -7.66
CA ASN A 246 -4.42 5.82 -7.58
C ASN A 246 -4.37 5.10 -6.21
N LEU A 247 -5.53 4.84 -5.58
CA LEU A 247 -5.60 4.35 -4.19
C LEU A 247 -4.78 3.08 -3.93
N LEU A 248 -4.74 2.13 -4.88
CA LEU A 248 -3.92 0.91 -4.73
C LEU A 248 -2.43 1.24 -4.61
N GLY A 249 -1.92 2.07 -5.52
CA GLY A 249 -0.49 2.40 -5.57
C GLY A 249 -0.05 3.18 -4.34
N PHE A 250 -0.82 4.20 -3.97
CA PHE A 250 -0.59 4.96 -2.74
C PHE A 250 -0.75 4.12 -1.49
N GLY A 251 -1.77 3.26 -1.41
CA GLY A 251 -1.99 2.38 -0.27
C GLY A 251 -0.82 1.43 -0.03
N VAL A 252 -0.33 0.76 -1.08
CA VAL A 252 0.86 -0.11 -0.99
C VAL A 252 2.09 0.71 -0.61
N ALA A 253 2.32 1.87 -1.24
CA ALA A 253 3.47 2.71 -0.95
C ALA A 253 3.47 3.23 0.50
N HIS A 254 2.31 3.65 1.02
CA HIS A 254 2.15 4.12 2.40
C HIS A 254 2.38 2.99 3.41
N ILE A 255 1.77 1.80 3.22
CA ILE A 255 1.98 0.67 4.14
C ILE A 255 3.46 0.26 4.16
N THR A 256 4.09 0.22 2.98
CA THR A 256 5.50 -0.12 2.83
C THR A 256 6.41 0.94 3.46
N GLY A 257 6.12 2.22 3.24
CA GLY A 257 6.83 3.35 3.82
C GLY A 257 6.73 3.38 5.34
N LEU A 258 5.52 3.24 5.87
CA LEU A 258 5.25 3.11 7.30
C LEU A 258 5.99 1.91 7.91
N THR A 259 5.96 0.75 7.25
CA THR A 259 6.71 -0.44 7.70
C THR A 259 8.21 -0.12 7.80
N ALA A 260 8.79 0.55 6.79
CA ALA A 260 10.21 0.86 6.80
C ALA A 260 10.59 1.86 7.91
N ILE A 261 9.83 2.93 8.12
CA ILE A 261 10.15 3.93 9.15
C ILE A 261 9.98 3.37 10.57
N MET A 262 9.11 2.37 10.77
CA MET A 262 8.89 1.76 12.08
C MET A 262 10.07 0.92 12.56
N SER A 263 11.03 0.62 11.69
CA SER A 263 12.31 0.03 12.09
C SER A 263 13.24 1.03 12.79
N VAL A 264 13.00 2.34 12.64
CA VAL A 264 13.81 3.38 13.26
C VAL A 264 13.58 3.38 14.78
N PRO A 265 14.64 3.27 15.61
CA PRO A 265 14.58 3.18 17.07
C PRO A 265 13.63 4.16 17.76
N ASP A 266 13.82 5.45 17.52
CA ASP A 266 13.08 6.52 18.21
C ASP A 266 11.58 6.43 17.89
N ILE A 267 11.24 6.14 16.63
CA ILE A 267 9.86 5.93 16.15
C ILE A 267 9.27 4.67 16.80
N LEU A 268 9.99 3.55 16.76
CA LEU A 268 9.55 2.28 17.33
C LEU A 268 9.24 2.44 18.83
N GLU A 269 10.12 3.11 19.58
CA GLU A 269 9.96 3.33 21.01
C GLU A 269 8.71 4.13 21.36
N VAL A 270 8.35 5.14 20.54
CA VAL A 270 7.06 5.84 20.69
C VAL A 270 5.89 4.89 20.48
N LEU A 271 5.95 4.01 19.47
CA LEU A 271 4.87 3.06 19.19
C LEU A 271 4.70 2.04 20.33
N LEU A 272 5.80 1.50 20.85
CA LEU A 272 5.82 0.56 21.98
C LEU A 272 5.32 1.22 23.26
N TYR A 273 5.75 2.45 23.54
CA TYR A 273 5.35 3.23 24.72
C TYR A 273 3.82 3.35 24.83
N THR A 274 3.14 3.64 23.71
CA THR A 274 1.69 3.83 23.73
C THR A 274 0.90 2.56 24.03
N LYS A 275 1.49 1.37 23.86
CA LYS A 275 0.84 0.05 23.96
C LYS A 275 -0.43 -0.10 23.10
N ARG A 276 -0.68 0.80 22.14
CA ARG A 276 -1.84 0.77 21.24
C ARG A 276 -1.66 -0.17 20.06
N SER A 277 -0.61 -0.99 20.07
CA SER A 277 -0.29 -1.95 19.01
C SER A 277 0.28 -3.26 19.55
N SER A 278 0.10 -3.52 20.85
CA SER A 278 0.65 -4.72 21.52
C SER A 278 -0.18 -5.99 21.27
N THR A 279 -1.38 -5.83 20.70
CA THR A 279 -2.25 -6.95 20.30
C THR A 279 -2.86 -6.65 18.93
N ILE A 280 -3.28 -7.69 18.22
CA ILE A 280 -3.91 -7.60 16.89
C ILE A 280 -5.08 -6.62 16.87
N ASN A 281 -5.96 -6.67 17.87
CA ASN A 281 -7.12 -5.77 17.96
C ASN A 281 -6.67 -4.31 18.15
N LEU A 282 -5.76 -4.05 19.09
CA LEU A 282 -5.30 -2.69 19.35
C LEU A 282 -4.60 -2.11 18.11
N ALA A 283 -3.78 -2.92 17.44
CA ALA A 283 -3.15 -2.56 16.18
C ALA A 283 -4.20 -2.29 15.09
N TYR A 284 -5.19 -3.16 14.90
CA TYR A 284 -6.33 -2.92 13.99
C TYR A 284 -6.96 -1.55 14.25
N LYS A 285 -7.34 -1.23 15.48
CA LYS A 285 -7.94 0.07 15.81
C LYS A 285 -7.03 1.23 15.43
N ARG A 286 -5.78 1.19 15.86
CA ARG A 286 -4.81 2.28 15.64
C ARG A 286 -4.56 2.52 14.15
N PHE A 287 -4.30 1.47 13.39
CA PHE A 287 -3.90 1.60 12.00
C PHE A 287 -5.08 1.80 11.06
N THR A 288 -6.26 1.28 11.39
CA THR A 288 -7.50 1.65 10.71
C THR A 288 -7.88 3.11 10.94
N GLU A 289 -7.75 3.62 12.18
CA GLU A 289 -7.92 5.06 12.44
C GLU A 289 -6.92 5.89 11.64
N THR A 290 -5.66 5.46 11.57
CA THR A 290 -4.61 6.15 10.78
C THR A 290 -4.96 6.17 9.29
N LEU A 291 -5.38 5.03 8.75
CA LEU A 291 -5.82 4.88 7.36
C LEU A 291 -6.98 5.82 7.02
N LEU A 292 -8.02 5.84 7.85
CA LEU A 292 -9.22 6.65 7.60
C LEU A 292 -8.95 8.15 7.80
N LEU A 293 -8.11 8.53 8.78
CA LEU A 293 -7.64 9.91 8.92
C LEU A 293 -6.82 10.34 7.71
N MET A 294 -5.91 9.48 7.22
CA MET A 294 -5.13 9.74 6.01
C MET A 294 -6.04 9.91 4.80
N TYR A 295 -6.99 9.00 4.61
CA TYR A 295 -7.99 9.08 3.55
C TYR A 295 -8.75 10.41 3.62
N ALA A 296 -9.17 10.84 4.82
CA ALA A 296 -9.85 12.13 5.04
C ALA A 296 -9.04 13.34 4.60
N LEU A 297 -7.70 13.33 4.73
CA LEU A 297 -6.86 14.41 4.24
C LEU A 297 -6.87 14.53 2.70
N PHE A 298 -7.17 13.45 1.98
CA PHE A 298 -7.21 13.45 0.51
C PHE A 298 -8.61 13.62 -0.09
N TYR A 299 -9.66 13.07 0.52
CA TYR A 299 -11.02 13.17 -0.04
C TYR A 299 -11.77 14.43 0.41
N SER A 300 -11.33 15.10 1.48
CA SER A 300 -12.05 16.25 2.04
C SER A 300 -11.51 17.56 1.50
N ASP A 301 -12.41 18.52 1.25
CA ASP A 301 -12.03 19.88 0.90
C ASP A 301 -11.48 20.61 2.13
N MET A 302 -10.25 21.10 2.05
CA MET A 302 -9.61 21.84 3.13
C MET A 302 -10.20 23.24 3.30
N LEU A 303 -10.80 23.83 2.27
CA LEU A 303 -11.27 25.23 2.31
C LEU A 303 -12.55 25.40 3.12
N ASP A 304 -13.24 24.31 3.43
CA ASP A 304 -14.32 24.33 4.42
C ASP A 304 -13.73 24.29 5.84
N PRO A 305 -13.92 25.33 6.68
CA PRO A 305 -13.45 25.33 8.07
C PRO A 305 -14.05 24.20 8.93
N ASN A 306 -15.19 23.64 8.53
CA ASN A 306 -15.85 22.52 9.19
C ASN A 306 -15.53 21.16 8.56
N SER A 307 -14.62 21.16 7.58
CA SER A 307 -14.24 19.98 6.83
C SER A 307 -13.71 18.87 7.75
N LYS A 308 -13.88 17.64 7.27
CA LYS A 308 -13.21 16.48 7.88
C LYS A 308 -11.69 16.60 7.77
N TRP A 309 -11.17 17.45 6.86
CA TRP A 309 -9.74 17.70 6.71
C TRP A 309 -9.13 18.29 7.99
N PHE A 310 -9.61 19.46 8.45
CA PHE A 310 -9.09 20.08 9.68
C PHE A 310 -9.38 19.24 10.92
N LYS A 311 -10.51 18.51 10.94
CA LYS A 311 -10.80 17.57 12.04
C LYS A 311 -9.76 16.46 12.08
N ALA A 312 -9.43 15.85 10.95
CA ALA A 312 -8.43 14.79 10.87
C ALA A 312 -7.04 15.30 11.25
N LEU A 313 -6.61 16.43 10.68
CA LEU A 313 -5.33 17.06 10.99
C LEU A 313 -5.18 17.35 12.49
N ASN A 314 -6.18 17.97 13.10
CA ASN A 314 -6.15 18.30 14.53
C ASN A 314 -6.13 17.05 15.42
N VAL A 315 -6.83 15.97 15.05
CA VAL A 315 -6.72 14.68 15.76
C VAL A 315 -5.30 14.14 15.71
N ILE A 316 -4.64 14.18 14.54
CA ILE A 316 -3.26 13.70 14.40
C ILE A 316 -2.32 14.55 15.25
N ARG A 317 -2.38 15.88 15.12
CA ARG A 317 -1.55 16.82 15.89
C ARG A 317 -1.74 16.65 17.39
N TRP A 318 -2.98 16.55 17.86
CA TRP A 318 -3.31 16.29 19.27
C TRP A 318 -2.74 14.97 19.79
N ARG A 319 -2.80 13.89 18.99
CA ARG A 319 -2.22 12.59 19.37
C ARG A 319 -0.70 12.69 19.54
N HIS A 320 -0.01 13.35 18.63
CA HIS A 320 1.45 13.52 18.71
C HIS A 320 1.85 14.42 19.89
N ALA A 321 1.21 15.58 20.05
CA ALA A 321 1.46 16.50 21.17
C ALA A 321 1.28 15.81 22.53
N ASN A 322 0.16 15.10 22.71
CA ASN A 322 -0.11 14.39 23.96
C ASN A 322 0.87 13.26 24.26
N VAL A 323 1.26 12.47 23.25
CA VAL A 323 2.24 11.40 23.46
C VAL A 323 3.60 11.99 23.79
N SER A 324 4.01 13.05 23.09
CA SER A 324 5.26 13.77 23.37
C SER A 324 5.26 14.31 24.80
N LYS A 325 4.18 15.04 25.19
CA LYS A 325 3.99 15.59 26.54
C LYS A 325 4.11 14.53 27.62
N ARG A 326 3.37 13.41 27.50
CA ARG A 326 3.40 12.33 28.51
C ARG A 326 4.76 11.66 28.63
N ARG A 327 5.51 11.52 27.53
CA ARG A 327 6.88 10.98 27.58
C ARG A 327 7.79 11.93 28.35
N VAL A 328 7.75 13.23 28.04
CA VAL A 328 8.55 14.26 28.71
C VAL A 328 8.23 14.33 30.21
N GLU A 329 6.94 14.33 30.58
CA GLU A 329 6.50 14.30 31.98
C GLU A 329 7.01 13.08 32.76
N GLN A 330 7.30 11.97 32.08
CA GLN A 330 7.84 10.74 32.65
C GLN A 330 9.38 10.65 32.58
N GLY A 331 10.06 11.73 32.21
CA GLY A 331 11.51 11.77 32.08
C GLY A 331 12.06 11.03 30.86
N LEU A 332 11.20 10.68 29.90
CA LEU A 332 11.59 10.12 28.61
C LEU A 332 11.73 11.23 27.56
N HIS A 333 12.43 10.94 26.47
CA HIS A 333 12.49 11.85 25.33
C HIS A 333 11.12 12.01 24.66
N GLY A 334 10.77 13.24 24.28
CA GLY A 334 9.57 13.53 23.49
C GLY A 334 9.68 12.98 22.07
N ILE A 335 8.75 13.37 21.20
CA ILE A 335 8.84 13.06 19.76
C ILE A 335 9.73 14.11 19.11
N TYR A 336 10.78 13.68 18.41
CA TYR A 336 11.70 14.61 17.75
C TYR A 336 11.14 15.11 16.40
N GLN A 337 11.54 16.33 16.00
CA GLN A 337 11.25 16.91 14.69
C GLN A 337 11.81 16.03 13.56
N LYS A 338 13.03 15.49 13.71
CA LYS A 338 13.57 14.50 12.77
C LYS A 338 12.69 13.26 12.61
N ASP A 339 12.03 12.79 13.67
CA ASP A 339 11.19 11.58 13.61
C ASP A 339 9.89 11.87 12.87
N MET A 340 9.36 13.09 13.00
CA MET A 340 8.23 13.55 12.20
C MET A 340 8.59 13.66 10.71
N ALA A 341 9.78 14.20 10.39
CA ALA A 341 10.28 14.29 9.02
C ALA A 341 10.54 12.90 8.40
N ILE A 342 11.16 11.98 9.14
CA ILE A 342 11.32 10.58 8.71
C ILE A 342 9.95 9.91 8.59
N THR A 343 8.98 10.23 9.45
CA THR A 343 7.61 9.70 9.32
C THR A 343 6.92 10.21 8.06
N GLN A 344 7.16 11.46 7.66
CA GLN A 344 6.69 12.01 6.39
C GLN A 344 7.21 11.19 5.20
N PHE A 345 8.45 10.67 5.26
CA PHE A 345 8.98 9.76 4.23
C PHE A 345 8.08 8.52 4.08
N GLY A 346 7.50 8.02 5.17
CA GLY A 346 6.57 6.88 5.13
C GLY A 346 5.37 7.09 4.20
N PHE A 347 5.00 8.34 3.91
CA PHE A 347 3.87 8.68 3.05
C PHE A 347 4.25 9.21 1.66
N ILE A 348 5.50 9.59 1.42
CA ILE A 348 5.92 10.20 0.14
C ILE A 348 7.10 9.50 -0.52
N GLY A 349 7.97 8.85 0.27
CA GLY A 349 9.26 8.34 -0.16
C GLY A 349 9.17 7.36 -1.32
N PHE A 350 8.48 6.24 -1.13
CA PHE A 350 8.37 5.18 -2.14
C PHE A 350 7.56 5.57 -3.38
N ILE A 351 6.64 6.54 -3.26
CA ILE A 351 5.92 7.11 -4.41
C ILE A 351 6.88 7.80 -5.37
N PHE A 352 7.88 8.51 -4.85
CA PHE A 352 8.83 9.26 -5.66
C PHE A 352 10.07 8.45 -6.08
N ILE A 353 10.59 7.58 -5.22
CA ILE A 353 11.85 6.88 -5.51
C ILE A 353 11.66 5.55 -6.25
N CYS A 354 10.46 4.95 -6.20
CA CYS A 354 10.15 3.68 -6.86
C CYS A 354 8.76 3.67 -7.54
N PRO A 355 8.38 4.68 -8.35
CA PRO A 355 7.05 4.78 -8.95
C PRO A 355 6.66 3.55 -9.80
N GLU A 356 7.63 2.91 -10.45
CA GLU A 356 7.46 1.65 -11.19
C GLU A 356 7.04 0.48 -10.32
N ARG A 357 7.54 0.43 -9.08
CA ARG A 357 7.23 -0.66 -8.17
C ARG A 357 5.87 -0.54 -7.50
N VAL A 358 5.35 0.68 -7.42
CA VAL A 358 4.08 1.00 -6.77
C VAL A 358 2.96 1.38 -7.75
N GLY A 359 3.17 1.18 -9.06
CA GLY A 359 2.11 1.36 -10.06
C GLY A 359 1.81 2.81 -10.45
N LEU A 360 2.78 3.72 -10.27
CA LEU A 360 2.64 5.18 -10.39
C LEU A 360 3.52 5.81 -11.49
N VAL A 361 4.03 5.02 -12.44
CA VAL A 361 4.98 5.50 -13.49
C VAL A 361 4.47 6.73 -14.25
N TYR A 362 3.19 6.73 -14.61
CA TYR A 362 2.59 7.79 -15.45
C TYR A 362 2.11 9.02 -14.68
N GLY A 363 2.47 9.19 -13.40
CA GLY A 363 2.20 10.44 -12.70
C GLY A 363 2.79 11.62 -13.49
N THR A 364 1.94 12.56 -13.86
CA THR A 364 2.31 13.77 -14.59
C THR A 364 3.21 14.65 -13.74
N ARG A 365 3.91 15.61 -14.37
CA ARG A 365 4.74 16.57 -13.62
C ARG A 365 3.90 17.35 -12.61
N GLU A 366 2.73 17.81 -13.02
CA GLU A 366 1.82 18.59 -12.19
C GLU A 366 1.25 17.79 -11.02
N GLU A 367 0.88 16.53 -11.23
CA GLU A 367 0.44 15.64 -10.14
C GLU A 367 1.55 15.40 -9.10
N LYS A 368 2.79 15.23 -9.55
CA LYS A 368 3.96 15.05 -8.67
C LYS A 368 4.28 16.33 -7.89
N GLU A 369 4.25 17.48 -8.56
CA GLU A 369 4.42 18.80 -7.93
C GLU A 369 3.30 19.07 -6.92
N GLY A 370 2.05 18.78 -7.30
CA GLY A 370 0.88 18.93 -6.44
C GLY A 370 0.94 18.02 -5.20
N PHE A 371 1.36 16.77 -5.36
CA PHE A 371 1.51 15.84 -4.23
C PHE A 371 2.67 16.23 -3.30
N ASN A 372 3.78 16.73 -3.86
CA ASN A 372 4.86 17.30 -3.05
C ASN A 372 4.38 18.51 -2.24
N HIS A 373 3.65 19.42 -2.89
CA HIS A 373 3.08 20.61 -2.23
C HIS A 373 2.04 20.23 -1.17
N PHE A 374 1.17 19.26 -1.44
CA PHE A 374 0.22 18.72 -0.47
C PHE A 374 0.91 18.28 0.81
N TRP A 375 1.97 17.47 0.70
CA TRP A 375 2.71 17.00 1.86
C TRP A 375 3.57 18.07 2.51
N GLN A 376 4.05 19.05 1.75
CA GLN A 376 4.76 20.21 2.29
C GLN A 376 3.85 21.00 3.24
N VAL A 377 2.65 21.38 2.78
CA VAL A 377 1.65 22.11 3.56
C VAL A 377 1.15 21.26 4.74
N THR A 378 0.82 19.99 4.49
CA THR A 378 0.34 19.09 5.54
C THR A 378 1.39 18.89 6.63
N GLY A 379 2.67 18.74 6.26
CA GLY A 379 3.78 18.64 7.20
C GLY A 379 3.92 19.89 8.08
N HIS A 380 3.87 21.07 7.47
CA HIS A 380 3.88 22.35 8.19
C HIS A 380 2.75 22.41 9.23
N LEU A 381 1.52 22.12 8.81
CA LEU A 381 0.34 22.18 9.68
C LEU A 381 0.31 21.09 10.76
N LEU A 382 0.98 19.95 10.53
CA LEU A 382 1.23 18.93 11.54
C LEU A 382 2.28 19.33 12.59
N GLY A 383 2.96 20.47 12.39
CA GLY A 383 3.98 20.99 13.29
C GLY A 383 5.41 20.56 12.95
N ILE A 384 5.65 20.05 11.73
CA ILE A 384 7.01 19.82 11.23
C ILE A 384 7.60 21.18 10.88
N SER A 385 8.75 21.52 11.44
CA SER A 385 9.43 22.77 11.09
C SER A 385 9.74 22.80 9.59
N ASP A 386 9.47 23.91 8.93
CA ASP A 386 9.71 24.06 7.48
C ASP A 386 11.16 23.75 7.09
N ARG A 387 12.12 23.97 8.01
CA ARG A 387 13.56 23.69 7.80
C ARG A 387 13.88 22.20 7.60
N ILE A 388 13.10 21.30 8.20
CA ILE A 388 13.33 19.84 8.24
C ILE A 388 12.25 19.06 7.48
N ASN A 389 11.19 19.72 7.03
CA ASN A 389 10.15 19.14 6.19
C ASN A 389 10.78 18.58 4.90
N ILE A 390 10.61 17.28 4.64
CA ILE A 390 11.35 16.63 3.55
C ILE A 390 10.85 17.03 2.17
N CYS A 391 9.64 17.61 2.09
CA CYS A 391 9.09 18.13 0.84
C CYS A 391 9.78 19.46 0.53
N ARG A 392 10.71 19.41 -0.41
CA ARG A 392 11.48 20.57 -0.86
C ARG A 392 10.75 21.32 -1.96
N LYS A 393 11.27 22.49 -2.33
CA LYS A 393 10.72 23.34 -3.38
C LYS A 393 10.55 22.61 -4.72
N THR A 394 11.45 21.69 -5.04
CA THR A 394 11.36 20.90 -6.29
C THR A 394 11.22 19.41 -5.98
N VAL A 395 10.41 18.72 -6.78
CA VAL A 395 10.24 17.26 -6.68
C VAL A 395 11.58 16.55 -6.83
N SER A 396 12.48 17.03 -7.70
CA SER A 396 13.81 16.43 -7.88
C SER A 396 14.66 16.46 -6.61
N GLU A 397 14.65 17.56 -5.87
CA GLU A 397 15.37 17.65 -4.59
C GLU A 397 14.73 16.77 -3.52
N THR A 398 13.38 16.72 -3.45
CA THR A 398 12.65 15.82 -2.56
C THR A 398 13.00 14.36 -2.86
N VAL A 399 13.02 13.96 -4.13
CA VAL A 399 13.39 12.61 -4.56
C VAL A 399 14.80 12.26 -4.09
N GLU A 400 15.76 13.17 -4.26
CA GLU A 400 17.15 12.90 -3.87
C GLU A 400 17.29 12.76 -2.35
N LEU A 401 16.63 13.63 -1.58
CA LEU A 401 16.59 13.51 -0.12
C LEU A 401 15.97 12.17 0.32
N CYS A 402 14.86 11.77 -0.30
CA CYS A 402 14.23 10.47 -0.05
C CYS A 402 15.16 9.28 -0.38
N ARG A 403 15.96 9.36 -1.45
CA ARG A 403 16.95 8.30 -1.75
C ARG A 403 17.99 8.17 -0.65
N ARG A 404 18.48 9.28 -0.10
CA ARG A 404 19.40 9.28 1.04
C ARG A 404 18.76 8.70 2.29
N ILE A 405 17.55 9.13 2.65
CA ILE A 405 16.79 8.58 3.79
C ILE A 405 16.61 7.06 3.65
N ARG A 406 16.18 6.57 2.47
CA ARG A 406 16.04 5.12 2.22
C ARG A 406 17.36 4.38 2.46
N LYS A 407 18.45 4.85 1.84
CA LYS A 407 19.74 4.14 1.83
C LYS A 407 20.48 4.23 3.16
N GLU A 408 20.50 5.41 3.77
CA GLU A 408 21.39 5.72 4.88
C GLU A 408 20.72 5.62 6.26
N ILE A 409 19.38 5.65 6.31
CA ILE A 409 18.60 5.49 7.53
C ILE A 409 17.83 4.16 7.50
N LEU A 410 16.88 4.01 6.56
CA LEU A 410 15.92 2.90 6.62
C LEU A 410 16.57 1.53 6.36
N ALA A 411 17.44 1.43 5.35
CA ALA A 411 18.11 0.18 5.03
C ALA A 411 18.96 -0.33 6.22
N LYS A 412 19.66 0.56 6.94
CA LYS A 412 20.48 0.16 8.10
C LYS A 412 19.64 -0.47 9.21
N HIS A 413 18.48 0.11 9.51
CA HIS A 413 17.61 -0.36 10.58
C HIS A 413 16.79 -1.60 10.20
N LEU A 414 16.54 -1.82 8.90
CA LEU A 414 15.88 -3.03 8.40
C LEU A 414 16.84 -4.20 8.21
N GLU A 415 18.14 -3.97 8.03
CA GLU A 415 19.13 -5.04 7.89
C GLU A 415 19.31 -5.84 9.19
N GLU A 416 19.26 -5.12 10.31
CA GLU A 416 19.32 -5.62 11.69
C GLU A 416 18.06 -5.21 12.47
N PRO A 417 16.89 -5.80 12.15
CA PRO A 417 15.64 -5.41 12.79
C PRO A 417 15.62 -5.83 14.27
N ARG A 418 15.12 -4.94 15.13
CA ARG A 418 14.80 -5.29 16.52
C ARG A 418 13.64 -6.30 16.56
N GLN A 419 13.62 -7.19 17.55
CA GLN A 419 12.55 -8.19 17.66
C GLN A 419 11.18 -7.53 17.88
N GLU A 420 11.14 -6.46 18.66
CA GLU A 420 9.93 -5.70 18.95
C GLU A 420 9.32 -5.07 17.70
N PHE A 421 10.16 -4.75 16.69
CA PHE A 421 9.67 -4.30 15.39
C PHE A 421 8.96 -5.43 14.65
N LEU A 422 9.49 -6.66 14.66
CA LEU A 422 8.85 -7.81 14.02
C LEU A 422 7.51 -8.15 14.70
N ASP A 423 7.48 -8.15 16.03
CA ASP A 423 6.25 -8.43 16.80
C ASP A 423 5.19 -7.35 16.57
N LEU A 424 5.63 -6.08 16.49
CA LEU A 424 4.76 -4.96 16.13
C LEU A 424 4.21 -5.14 14.72
N MET A 425 5.06 -5.44 13.73
CA MET A 425 4.63 -5.62 12.35
C MET A 425 3.65 -6.78 12.20
N SER A 426 3.87 -7.89 12.90
CA SER A 426 2.92 -9.01 12.90
C SER A 426 1.54 -8.59 13.42
N ASN A 427 1.47 -7.86 14.54
CA ASN A 427 0.20 -7.32 15.04
C ASN A 427 -0.46 -6.35 14.05
N ILE A 428 0.33 -5.50 13.38
CA ILE A 428 -0.15 -4.53 12.39
C ILE A 428 -0.74 -5.23 11.18
N THR A 429 -0.01 -6.14 10.54
CA THR A 429 -0.45 -6.80 9.31
C THR A 429 -1.65 -7.70 9.58
N ASN A 430 -1.66 -8.43 10.69
CA ASN A 430 -2.81 -9.25 11.10
C ASN A 430 -4.02 -8.37 11.48
N GLY A 431 -3.80 -7.19 12.04
CA GLY A 431 -4.86 -6.22 12.32
C GLY A 431 -5.44 -5.61 11.04
N LEU A 432 -4.59 -5.18 10.12
CA LEU A 432 -5.01 -4.60 8.85
C LEU A 432 -5.67 -5.60 7.90
N TRP A 433 -5.46 -6.91 8.09
CA TRP A 433 -6.19 -7.95 7.35
C TRP A 433 -7.72 -7.77 7.43
N TYR A 434 -8.24 -7.23 8.54
CA TYR A 434 -9.67 -6.94 8.71
C TYR A 434 -10.18 -5.74 7.89
N VAL A 435 -9.27 -5.01 7.23
CA VAL A 435 -9.56 -3.89 6.31
C VAL A 435 -9.31 -4.31 4.86
N ASP A 436 -8.22 -5.03 4.62
CA ASP A 436 -7.85 -5.55 3.30
C ASP A 436 -7.38 -6.99 3.43
N PHE A 437 -8.19 -7.92 2.93
CA PHE A 437 -7.93 -9.36 3.03
C PHE A 437 -6.73 -9.82 2.18
N SER A 438 -6.19 -8.95 1.31
CA SER A 438 -4.96 -9.21 0.56
C SER A 438 -3.69 -9.02 1.41
N ILE A 439 -3.83 -8.60 2.67
CA ILE A 439 -2.68 -8.37 3.54
C ILE A 439 -2.13 -9.68 4.08
N ASN A 440 -0.89 -10.00 3.69
CA ASN A 440 -0.12 -11.09 4.25
C ASN A 440 1.20 -10.55 4.80
N GLU A 441 1.51 -10.88 6.05
CA GLU A 441 2.70 -10.40 6.77
C GLU A 441 3.99 -10.65 5.99
N ASP A 442 4.26 -11.91 5.66
CA ASP A 442 5.51 -12.30 4.98
C ASP A 442 5.63 -11.69 3.58
N ALA A 443 4.52 -11.62 2.84
CA ALA A 443 4.50 -10.97 1.53
C ALA A 443 4.82 -9.46 1.64
N PHE A 444 4.25 -8.76 2.62
CA PHE A 444 4.49 -7.33 2.84
C PHE A 444 5.89 -7.04 3.36
N MET A 445 6.38 -7.84 4.30
CA MET A 445 7.73 -7.72 4.80
C MET A 445 8.72 -7.97 3.66
N HIS A 446 8.51 -9.00 2.84
CA HIS A 446 9.34 -9.23 1.67
C HIS A 446 9.34 -8.03 0.71
N PHE A 447 8.17 -7.51 0.36
CA PHE A 447 8.06 -6.34 -0.52
C PHE A 447 8.78 -5.11 0.05
N THR A 448 8.69 -4.89 1.37
CA THR A 448 9.35 -3.75 2.05
C THR A 448 10.87 -3.89 2.08
N TYR A 449 11.40 -5.07 2.31
CA TYR A 449 12.85 -5.30 2.22
C TYR A 449 13.33 -5.08 0.78
N ASP A 450 12.62 -5.64 -0.19
CA ASP A 450 13.03 -5.56 -1.58
C ASP A 450 13.00 -4.12 -2.13
N ILE A 451 11.98 -3.31 -1.81
CA ILE A 451 11.90 -1.90 -2.24
C ILE A 451 12.88 -0.98 -1.51
N THR A 452 13.35 -1.38 -0.32
CA THR A 452 14.45 -0.70 0.39
C THR A 452 15.83 -1.09 -0.15
N GLY A 453 15.91 -2.12 -1.01
CA GLY A 453 17.16 -2.62 -1.60
C GLY A 453 17.81 -3.73 -0.76
N LEU A 454 17.07 -4.33 0.18
CA LEU A 454 17.53 -5.41 1.04
C LEU A 454 16.90 -6.74 0.61
N LYS A 455 17.53 -7.83 1.03
CA LYS A 455 16.99 -9.18 0.86
C LYS A 455 16.23 -9.61 2.11
N TYR A 456 14.98 -10.02 1.95
CA TYR A 456 14.22 -10.62 3.04
C TYR A 456 14.80 -12.00 3.41
N LYS A 457 15.18 -12.18 4.67
CA LYS A 457 15.90 -13.37 5.15
C LYS A 457 14.99 -14.59 5.32
N LYS A 458 13.71 -14.39 5.65
CA LYS A 458 12.76 -15.48 5.90
C LYS A 458 12.23 -16.07 4.59
N PRO A 459 12.25 -17.41 4.41
CA PRO A 459 11.69 -18.05 3.23
C PRO A 459 10.16 -17.87 3.19
N LEU A 460 9.62 -17.64 2.00
CA LEU A 460 8.18 -17.47 1.81
C LEU A 460 7.49 -18.82 1.65
N GLY A 461 6.39 -19.00 2.39
CA GLY A 461 5.42 -20.07 2.11
C GLY A 461 4.69 -19.83 0.78
N TRP A 462 4.08 -20.88 0.22
CA TRP A 462 3.41 -20.81 -1.09
C TRP A 462 2.30 -19.74 -1.15
N TYR A 463 1.51 -19.58 -0.08
CA TYR A 463 0.44 -18.58 -0.01
C TYR A 463 0.96 -17.15 0.06
N ALA A 464 2.02 -16.91 0.83
CA ALA A 464 2.69 -15.61 0.91
C ALA A 464 3.34 -15.25 -0.43
N TYR A 465 3.97 -16.22 -1.09
CA TYR A 465 4.52 -16.05 -2.43
C TYR A 465 3.44 -15.70 -3.45
N LEU A 466 2.29 -16.38 -3.44
CA LEU A 466 1.18 -16.07 -4.33
C LEU A 466 0.63 -14.65 -4.09
N ASN A 467 0.44 -14.25 -2.82
CA ASN A 467 0.02 -12.89 -2.46
C ASN A 467 1.01 -11.83 -2.96
N LEU A 468 2.31 -12.06 -2.77
CA LEU A 468 3.36 -11.17 -3.26
C LEU A 468 3.28 -11.03 -4.78
N LYS A 469 3.23 -12.15 -5.52
CA LYS A 469 3.19 -12.14 -6.99
C LYS A 469 1.91 -11.55 -7.55
N GLN A 470 0.77 -11.81 -6.91
CA GLN A 470 -0.49 -11.16 -7.25
C GLN A 470 -0.35 -9.64 -7.12
N ARG A 471 0.18 -9.13 -6.00
CA ARG A 471 0.34 -7.69 -5.80
C ARG A 471 1.30 -7.07 -6.80
N GLU A 472 2.46 -7.68 -7.00
CA GLU A 472 3.45 -7.22 -8.00
C GLU A 472 2.82 -7.18 -9.40
N ALA A 473 2.06 -8.20 -9.79
CA ALA A 473 1.38 -8.22 -11.07
C ALA A 473 0.36 -7.09 -11.19
N MET A 474 -0.45 -6.83 -10.15
CA MET A 474 -1.45 -5.75 -10.18
C MET A 474 -0.81 -4.37 -10.29
N LEU A 475 0.24 -4.10 -9.51
CA LEU A 475 0.99 -2.84 -9.58
C LEU A 475 1.71 -2.67 -10.92
N TYR A 476 2.26 -3.76 -11.45
CA TYR A 476 2.87 -3.77 -12.78
C TYR A 476 1.84 -3.44 -13.87
N ILE A 477 0.65 -4.03 -13.82
CA ILE A 477 -0.43 -3.75 -14.77
C ILE A 477 -0.89 -2.29 -14.68
N CYS A 478 -0.91 -1.69 -13.48
CA CYS A 478 -1.18 -0.25 -13.32
C CYS A 478 -0.21 0.61 -14.13
N ASN A 479 1.02 0.16 -14.40
CA ASN A 479 1.99 0.88 -15.23
C ASN A 479 1.74 0.78 -16.75
N TYR A 480 0.57 0.31 -17.19
CA TYR A 480 0.14 0.35 -18.59
C TYR A 480 -1.02 1.33 -18.76
N ALA A 481 -1.00 2.16 -19.81
CA ALA A 481 -1.93 3.28 -19.95
C ALA A 481 -3.41 2.85 -19.94
N TYR A 482 -3.82 2.01 -20.90
CA TYR A 482 -5.23 1.63 -21.04
C TYR A 482 -5.68 0.62 -19.98
N ILE A 483 -4.97 -0.51 -19.85
CA ILE A 483 -5.34 -1.56 -18.90
C ILE A 483 -5.17 -1.06 -17.47
N GLY A 484 -4.09 -0.34 -17.17
CA GLY A 484 -3.84 0.21 -15.85
C GLY A 484 -4.87 1.25 -15.44
N TRP A 485 -5.42 2.05 -16.36
CA TRP A 485 -6.54 2.94 -16.05
C TRP A 485 -7.78 2.16 -15.57
N VAL A 486 -8.13 1.06 -16.25
CA VAL A 486 -9.25 0.20 -15.84
C VAL A 486 -9.00 -0.44 -14.48
N ILE A 487 -7.80 -0.98 -14.26
CA ILE A 487 -7.43 -1.61 -12.98
C ILE A 487 -7.46 -0.59 -11.84
N ARG A 488 -6.90 0.61 -12.02
CA ARG A 488 -6.98 1.69 -11.02
C ARG A 488 -8.42 2.01 -10.67
N MET A 489 -9.31 2.16 -11.65
CA MET A 489 -10.72 2.43 -11.42
C MET A 489 -11.38 1.33 -10.57
N ILE A 490 -11.15 0.06 -10.91
CA ILE A 490 -11.68 -1.10 -10.15
C ILE A 490 -11.18 -1.04 -8.69
N TYR A 491 -9.88 -0.89 -8.48
CA TYR A 491 -9.31 -0.83 -7.13
C TYR A 491 -9.74 0.42 -6.36
N ASN A 492 -9.89 1.56 -7.01
CA ASN A 492 -10.37 2.78 -6.35
C ASN A 492 -11.80 2.57 -5.83
N CYS A 493 -12.68 1.97 -6.64
CA CYS A 493 -14.03 1.61 -6.21
C CYS A 493 -14.00 0.59 -5.06
N MET A 494 -13.21 -0.47 -5.18
CA MET A 494 -13.13 -1.53 -4.18
C MET A 494 -12.57 -1.04 -2.84
N LEU A 495 -11.46 -0.29 -2.86
CA LEU A 495 -10.85 0.28 -1.66
C LEU A 495 -11.71 1.38 -1.05
N GLY A 496 -12.32 2.25 -1.88
CA GLY A 496 -13.25 3.26 -1.41
C GLY A 496 -14.46 2.64 -0.70
N LEU A 497 -15.02 1.57 -1.26
CA LEU A 497 -16.08 0.79 -0.62
C LEU A 497 -15.60 0.13 0.68
N SER A 498 -14.40 -0.47 0.68
CA SER A 498 -13.83 -1.05 1.90
C SER A 498 -13.68 -0.02 3.02
N TYR A 499 -13.13 1.17 2.72
CA TYR A 499 -12.97 2.22 3.72
C TYR A 499 -14.32 2.71 4.25
N TRP A 500 -15.31 2.87 3.37
CA TRP A 500 -16.67 3.23 3.78
C TRP A 500 -17.30 2.14 4.66
N LEU A 501 -17.15 0.86 4.32
CA LEU A 501 -17.63 -0.27 5.12
C LEU A 501 -16.96 -0.30 6.49
N VAL A 502 -15.64 -0.11 6.56
CA VAL A 502 -14.93 -0.13 7.84
C VAL A 502 -15.29 1.07 8.72
N GLU A 503 -15.55 2.25 8.15
CA GLU A 503 -15.99 3.42 8.91
C GLU A 503 -17.44 3.25 9.44
N ASN A 504 -18.36 2.71 8.64
CA ASN A 504 -19.80 2.72 8.95
C ASN A 504 -20.36 1.37 9.42
N TYR A 505 -19.85 0.26 8.89
CA TYR A 505 -20.33 -1.10 9.11
C TYR A 505 -19.18 -2.11 9.24
N PRO A 506 -18.31 -2.02 10.27
CA PRO A 506 -17.13 -2.88 10.41
C PRO A 506 -17.47 -4.31 10.89
N ILE A 507 -18.38 -4.98 10.19
CA ILE A 507 -18.99 -6.26 10.52
C ILE A 507 -17.91 -7.32 10.77
N VAL A 508 -16.91 -7.41 9.91
CA VAL A 508 -15.86 -8.43 10.00
C VAL A 508 -15.06 -8.29 11.30
N SER A 509 -14.67 -7.07 11.64
CA SER A 509 -13.99 -6.81 12.92
C SER A 509 -14.91 -6.99 14.13
N TYR A 510 -16.21 -6.73 14.01
CA TYR A 510 -17.20 -6.98 15.06
C TYR A 510 -17.38 -8.47 15.34
N LEU A 511 -17.34 -9.31 14.30
CA LEU A 511 -17.37 -10.76 14.44
C LEU A 511 -16.09 -11.30 15.07
N ALA A 512 -14.93 -10.73 14.72
CA ALA A 512 -13.64 -11.20 15.22
C ALA A 512 -13.33 -10.77 16.66
N PHE A 513 -13.62 -9.50 17.01
CA PHE A 513 -13.21 -8.92 18.29
C PHE A 513 -14.37 -8.56 19.21
N GLY A 514 -15.60 -8.54 18.69
CA GLY A 514 -16.76 -7.99 19.39
C GLY A 514 -16.90 -6.48 19.22
N ARG A 515 -18.15 -5.98 19.30
CA ARG A 515 -18.49 -4.57 18.98
C ARG A 515 -17.67 -3.53 19.73
N LYS A 516 -17.64 -3.59 21.07
CA LYS A 516 -16.89 -2.63 21.92
C LYS A 516 -15.40 -2.63 21.58
N GLN A 517 -14.90 -3.83 21.32
CA GLN A 517 -13.49 -4.08 21.10
C GLN A 517 -13.04 -3.72 19.70
N ALA A 518 -13.92 -3.60 18.72
CA ALA A 518 -13.60 -3.17 17.35
C ALA A 518 -14.05 -1.73 17.01
N GLN A 519 -14.80 -1.07 17.90
CA GLN A 519 -15.28 0.30 17.70
C GLN A 519 -14.13 1.31 17.52
N LEU A 520 -14.12 2.03 16.40
CA LEU A 520 -13.13 3.06 16.07
C LEU A 520 -13.46 4.41 16.74
N SER A 521 -12.43 5.16 17.13
CA SER A 521 -12.57 6.53 17.65
C SER A 521 -11.81 7.51 16.76
N LEU A 522 -12.42 7.82 15.60
CA LEU A 522 -11.81 8.67 14.57
C LEU A 522 -11.67 10.13 15.00
N TYR A 523 -12.76 10.72 15.51
CA TYR A 523 -12.81 12.12 15.91
C TYR A 523 -13.20 12.22 17.40
N PRO A 524 -12.27 11.94 18.33
CA PRO A 524 -12.52 12.19 19.74
C PRO A 524 -12.80 13.68 19.99
N LYS A 525 -13.46 13.99 21.10
CA LYS A 525 -13.57 15.37 21.58
C LYS A 525 -12.18 15.81 22.06
N ILE A 526 -11.65 16.87 21.44
CA ILE A 526 -10.33 17.44 21.68
C ILE A 526 -10.49 18.74 22.45
#